data_AF-A0A8B5XSZ1-F1
#
_entry.id   AF-A0A8B5XSZ1-F1
#
_cell.length_a   1.000
_cell.length_b   1.000
_cell.length_c   1.000
_cell.angle_alpha   90.00
_cell.angle_beta   90.00
_cell.angle_gamma   90.00
#
_symmetry.space_group_name_H-M   'P 1'
#
loop_
_entity.id
_entity.type
_entity.pdbx_description
1 polymer ?
#
loop_
_entity_poly.entity_id
_entity_poly.type
_entity_poly.pdbx_seq_one_letter_code
_entity_poly.pdbx_strand_id
1 'polypeptide(L)' 'MKLYCCQEHVDMALDEVVYECETYPVLTLVPEENQLSTTCEYCRNVAVYLVGN' A
#
# COMPACT_ATOMS: atom_id res chain seq x y z
N MET A 1 0.12 6.04 9.23
CA MET A 1 -0.56 4.79 8.79
C MET A 1 0.29 4.15 7.72
N LYS A 2 0.36 2.82 7.64
CA LYS A 2 1.14 2.12 6.61
C LYS A 2 0.32 0.95 6.06
N LEU A 3 0.07 0.96 4.77
CA LEU A 3 -0.81 0.02 4.08
C LEU A 3 -0.06 -0.68 2.95
N TYR A 4 -0.15 -2.00 2.92
CA TYR A 4 0.39 -2.80 1.83
C TYR A 4 -0.70 -3.05 0.79
N CYS A 5 -0.42 -2.74 -0.47
CA CYS A 5 -1.40 -2.91 -1.54
C CYS A 5 -0.77 -3.47 -2.82
N CYS A 6 -1.58 -4.17 -3.60
CA CYS A 6 -1.20 -4.58 -4.95
C CYS A 6 -1.35 -3.41 -5.93
N GLN A 7 -0.91 -3.61 -7.16
CA GLN A 7 -0.99 -2.58 -8.20
C GLN A 7 -2.41 -2.12 -8.50
N GLU A 8 -3.41 -3.00 -8.43
CA GLU A 8 -4.81 -2.64 -8.72
C GLU A 8 -5.46 -1.80 -7.62
N HIS A 9 -4.99 -1.92 -6.37
CA HIS A 9 -5.59 -1.25 -5.21
C HIS A 9 -4.73 -0.09 -4.68
N VAL A 10 -3.73 0.35 -5.43
CA VAL A 10 -2.84 1.45 -5.00
C VAL A 10 -3.59 2.77 -4.85
N ASP A 11 -4.53 3.07 -5.75
CA ASP A 11 -5.33 4.30 -5.70
C ASP A 11 -6.25 4.30 -4.46
N MET A 12 -6.85 3.16 -4.14
CA MET A 12 -7.68 2.99 -2.94
C MET A 12 -6.86 3.19 -1.65
N ALA A 13 -5.65 2.61 -1.61
CA ALA A 13 -4.75 2.79 -0.47
C ALA A 13 -4.29 4.24 -0.30
N LEU A 14 -4.05 4.97 -1.40
CA LEU A 14 -3.71 6.39 -1.37
C LEU A 14 -4.86 7.22 -0.84
N ASP A 15 -6.08 7.00 -1.34
CA ASP A 15 -7.28 7.72 -0.89
C ASP A 15 -7.54 7.51 0.61
N GLU A 16 -7.39 6.28 1.09
CA GLU A 16 -7.59 5.94 2.51
C GLU A 16 -6.56 6.64 3.40
N VAL A 17 -5.28 6.61 3.02
CA VAL A 17 -4.22 7.28 3.81
C VAL A 17 -4.39 8.81 3.76
N VAL A 18 -4.79 9.39 2.62
CA VAL A 18 -5.09 10.83 2.54
C VAL A 18 -6.27 11.21 3.44
N TYR A 19 -7.33 10.40 3.43
CA TYR A 19 -8.51 10.65 4.25
C TYR A 19 -8.19 10.57 5.75
N GLU A 20 -7.47 9.54 6.18
CA GLU A 20 -7.16 9.30 7.59
C GLU A 20 -6.04 10.21 8.12
N CYS A 21 -5.02 10.47 7.31
CA CYS A 21 -3.84 11.23 7.74
C CYS A 21 -3.89 12.72 7.36
N GLU A 22 -4.90 13.15 6.57
CA GLU A 22 -5.07 14.52 6.05
C GLU A 22 -3.78 15.12 5.44
N THR A 23 -2.90 14.26 4.94
CA THR A 23 -1.55 14.60 4.47
C THR A 23 -1.22 13.81 3.23
N TYR A 24 -0.27 14.33 2.43
CA TYR A 24 0.18 13.64 1.23
C TYR A 24 0.90 12.34 1.61
N PRO A 25 0.46 11.17 1.13
CA PRO A 25 1.08 9.90 1.44
C PRO A 25 2.35 9.69 0.62
N VAL A 26 3.28 8.90 1.16
CA VAL A 26 4.44 8.40 0.43
C VAL A 26 4.12 7.02 -0.14
N LEU A 27 4.33 6.88 -1.45
CA LEU A 27 4.26 5.61 -2.16
C LEU A 27 5.66 5.01 -2.29
N THR A 28 5.88 3.84 -1.69
CA THR A 28 7.16 3.12 -1.74
C THR A 28 6.97 1.75 -2.37
N LEU A 29 7.90 1.33 -3.23
CA LEU A 29 7.92 -0.02 -3.77
C LEU A 29 8.37 -1.03 -2.70
N VAL A 30 7.65 -2.14 -2.59
CA VAL A 30 8.06 -3.26 -1.74
C VAL A 30 9.17 -4.05 -2.47
N PRO A 31 10.33 -4.29 -1.84
CA PRO A 31 11.39 -5.11 -2.42
C PRO A 31 10.88 -6.50 -2.79
N GLU A 32 11.29 -7.04 -3.95
CA GLU A 32 10.80 -8.35 -4.45
C GLU A 32 10.94 -9.50 -3.44
N GLU A 33 12.01 -9.48 -2.64
CA GLU A 33 12.24 -10.45 -1.55
C GLU A 33 11.12 -10.42 -0.48
N ASN A 34 10.54 -9.26 -0.23
CA ASN A 34 9.52 -9.06 0.80
C ASN A 34 8.10 -9.27 0.25
N GLN A 35 7.89 -9.13 -1.06
CA GLN A 35 6.59 -9.31 -1.72
C GLN A 35 5.98 -10.69 -1.47
N LEU A 36 6.80 -11.73 -1.33
CA LEU A 36 6.35 -13.10 -1.02
C LEU A 36 5.72 -13.23 0.37
N SER A 37 6.03 -12.30 1.27
CA SER A 37 5.58 -12.30 2.66
C SER A 37 4.55 -11.20 2.97
N THR A 38 4.30 -10.30 2.02
CA THR A 38 3.37 -9.18 2.17
C THR A 38 2.22 -9.30 1.19
N THR A 39 1.00 -9.31 1.72
CA THR A 39 -0.22 -9.35 0.92
C THR A 39 -0.93 -8.02 0.93
N CYS A 40 -1.65 -7.74 -0.15
CA CYS A 40 -2.56 -6.61 -0.26
C CYS A 40 -3.66 -6.71 0.80
N GLU A 41 -3.86 -5.65 1.57
CA GLU A 41 -4.88 -5.59 2.63
C GLU A 41 -6.32 -5.79 2.08
N TYR A 42 -6.56 -5.44 0.81
CA TYR A 42 -7.90 -5.48 0.20
C TYR A 42 -8.26 -6.83 -0.43
N CYS A 43 -7.31 -7.47 -1.12
CA CYS A 43 -7.59 -8.66 -1.92
C CYS A 43 -6.66 -9.86 -1.65
N ARG A 44 -5.71 -9.71 -0.72
CA ARG A 44 -4.71 -10.73 -0.35
C ARG A 44 -3.77 -11.19 -1.48
N ASN A 45 -3.83 -10.57 -2.65
CA ASN A 45 -2.82 -10.73 -3.70
C ASN A 45 -1.46 -10.20 -3.21
N VAL A 46 -0.39 -10.49 -3.93
CA VAL A 46 0.94 -9.97 -3.62
C VAL A 46 0.92 -8.44 -3.53
N ALA A 47 1.38 -7.89 -2.41
CA ALA A 47 1.56 -6.44 -2.28
C ALA A 47 2.83 -6.00 -3.00
N VAL A 48 2.71 -4.94 -3.80
CA VAL A 48 3.81 -4.37 -4.59
C VAL A 48 4.19 -2.98 -4.04
N TYR A 49 3.25 -2.33 -3.35
CA TYR A 49 3.40 -0.98 -2.83
C TYR A 49 3.13 -0.93 -1.33
N LEU A 50 3.84 -0.03 -0.66
CA LEU A 50 3.58 0.43 0.69
C LEU A 50 3.17 1.91 0.61
N VAL A 51 1.97 2.22 1.09
CA VAL A 51 1.42 3.58 1.12
C VAL A 51 1.35 4.06 2.56
N GLY A 52 1.92 5.22 2.88
CA GLY A 52 1.90 5.73 4.25
C GLY A 52 2.73 6.98 4.49
N ASN A 53 2.72 7.45 5.75
CA ASN A 53 3.60 8.47 6.31
C ASN A 53 4.29 7.92 7.56
#